data_AF-A0A4S4KJ24-F1
#
_entry.id   AF-A0A4S4KJ24-F1
#
_cell.length_a   1.000
_cell.length_b   1.000
_cell.length_c   1.000
_cell.angle_alpha   90.00
_cell.angle_beta   90.00
_cell.angle_gamma   90.00
#
_symmetry.space_group_name_H-M   'P 1'
#
loop_
_entity.id
_entity.type
_entity.pdbx_description
1 polymer ?
#
loop_
_entity_poly.entity_id
_entity_poly.type
_entity_poly.pdbx_seq_one_letter_code
_entity_poly.pdbx_strand_id
1 'polypeptide(L)'
;MKKFNYSHAYPINVIDGELVTIVSPWNSLQSLLLKTSPLPPNFTTSLTLAILPMLSKQAHMLSKLELYIDEYESVDYVFRSLTCFDITGSSILNAQYLALYLSCILPTQYSLMFTNGDDSENEFAARGNEVDVLLPYFIQAYESNHYALRIMIAEKDKLVLIFTANS
;
A
#
# COMPACT_ATOMS: atom_id res chain seq x y z
N MET A 1 11.75 17.11 16.94
CA MET A 1 11.89 15.64 16.99
C MET A 1 12.68 15.18 15.77
N LYS A 2 13.57 14.18 15.93
CA LYS A 2 14.30 13.61 14.79
C LYS A 2 13.39 12.64 14.05
N LYS A 3 13.25 12.88 12.74
CA LYS A 3 12.57 12.00 11.80
C LYS A 3 13.42 10.74 11.61
N PHE A 4 12.80 9.57 11.50
CA PHE A 4 13.52 8.34 11.22
C PHE A 4 12.72 7.37 10.36
N ASN A 5 13.43 6.43 9.77
CA ASN A 5 12.92 5.42 8.86
C ASN A 5 13.18 4.04 9.46
N TYR A 6 12.19 3.16 9.40
CA TYR A 6 12.31 1.76 9.79
C TYR A 6 12.16 0.87 8.56
N SER A 7 13.13 -0.01 8.35
CA SER A 7 13.10 -0.98 7.26
C SER A 7 13.51 -2.35 7.77
N HIS A 8 12.71 -3.36 7.46
CA HIS A 8 13.03 -4.76 7.77
C HIS A 8 13.30 -5.51 6.47
N ALA A 9 14.46 -6.18 6.40
CA ALA A 9 14.93 -6.81 5.16
C ALA A 9 14.28 -8.16 4.86
N TYR A 10 13.71 -8.81 5.87
CA TYR A 10 13.07 -10.12 5.76
C TYR A 10 11.56 -10.02 5.99
N PRO A 11 10.75 -10.95 5.43
CA PRO A 11 9.34 -11.01 5.72
C PRO A 11 9.11 -11.14 7.22
N ILE A 12 8.18 -10.34 7.75
CA ILE A 12 7.81 -10.37 9.16
C ILE A 12 6.41 -10.92 9.27
N ASN A 13 6.22 -11.88 10.16
CA ASN A 13 4.89 -12.37 10.50
C ASN A 13 4.33 -11.57 11.66
N VAL A 14 3.44 -10.65 11.34
CA VAL A 14 2.75 -9.81 12.32
C VAL A 14 1.29 -9.69 11.93
N ILE A 15 0.42 -9.62 12.93
CA ILE A 15 -0.97 -9.20 12.75
C ILE A 15 -1.11 -7.70 12.99
N ASP A 16 -2.25 -7.13 12.57
CA ASP A 16 -2.53 -5.70 12.66
C ASP A 16 -2.25 -5.13 14.07
N GLY A 17 -2.78 -5.76 15.11
CA GLY A 17 -2.62 -5.31 16.49
C GLY A 17 -1.16 -5.30 16.99
N GLU A 18 -0.35 -6.28 16.55
CA GLU A 18 1.06 -6.36 16.91
C GLU A 18 1.86 -5.25 16.23
N LEU A 19 1.64 -5.04 14.94
CA LEU A 19 2.31 -3.97 14.21
C LEU A 19 1.95 -2.59 14.77
N VAL A 20 0.68 -2.36 15.12
CA VAL A 20 0.24 -1.14 15.80
C VAL A 20 0.97 -0.95 17.13
N THR A 21 1.11 -2.01 17.91
CA THR A 21 1.83 -1.97 19.20
C THR A 21 3.29 -1.59 19.00
N ILE A 22 3.96 -2.20 18.01
CA ILE A 22 5.36 -1.91 17.64
C ILE A 22 5.54 -0.45 17.20
N VAL A 23 4.60 0.07 16.40
CA VAL A 23 4.68 1.42 15.81
C VAL A 23 4.18 2.51 16.76
N SER A 24 3.37 2.18 17.76
CA SER A 24 2.78 3.14 18.71
C SER A 24 3.78 4.09 19.41
N PRO A 25 5.01 3.70 19.79
CA PRO A 25 5.95 4.64 20.38
C PRO A 25 6.67 5.51 19.33
N TRP A 26 6.46 5.28 18.03
CA TRP A 26 7.23 5.87 16.93
C TRP A 26 6.53 7.07 16.28
N ASN A 27 6.18 8.07 17.09
CA ASN A 27 5.47 9.27 16.64
C ASN A 27 6.17 10.08 15.53
N SER A 28 7.49 9.92 15.34
CA SER A 28 8.27 10.60 14.30
C SER A 28 8.66 9.70 13.11
N LEU A 29 8.07 8.51 13.02
CA LEU A 29 8.27 7.58 11.91
C LEU A 29 7.80 8.20 10.59
N GLN A 30 8.69 8.23 9.59
CA GLN A 30 8.37 8.74 8.26
C GLN A 30 8.23 7.65 7.21
N SER A 31 8.99 6.57 7.36
CA SER A 31 8.99 5.45 6.43
C SER A 31 8.91 4.15 7.21
N LEU A 32 7.93 3.32 6.88
CA LEU A 32 7.78 1.96 7.39
C LEU A 32 7.86 1.01 6.19
N LEU A 33 8.99 0.32 6.06
CA LEU A 33 9.27 -0.59 4.96
C LEU A 33 9.38 -2.02 5.49
N LEU A 34 8.30 -2.78 5.43
CA LEU A 34 8.30 -4.19 5.79
C LEU A 34 8.36 -4.98 4.49
N LYS A 35 9.59 -5.32 4.06
CA LYS A 35 9.83 -5.92 2.75
C LYS A 35 8.94 -7.13 2.51
N THR A 36 8.43 -7.19 1.29
CA THR A 36 7.48 -8.17 0.79
C THR A 36 8.20 -9.15 -0.13
N SER A 37 8.38 -10.39 0.33
CA SER A 37 8.76 -11.52 -0.52
C SER A 37 8.13 -12.74 0.14
N PRO A 38 7.46 -13.59 -0.64
CA PRO A 38 6.21 -14.21 -0.22
C PRO A 38 6.34 -14.89 1.14
N LEU A 39 5.36 -14.62 2.01
CA LEU A 39 5.26 -15.38 3.24
C LEU A 39 5.13 -16.87 2.85
N PRO A 40 5.94 -17.76 3.44
CA PRO A 40 5.80 -19.18 3.20
C PRO A 40 4.34 -19.64 3.40
N PRO A 41 3.86 -20.67 2.69
CA PRO A 41 2.46 -21.10 2.71
C PRO A 41 1.93 -21.56 4.08
N ASN A 42 2.79 -21.60 5.10
CA ASN A 42 2.46 -21.99 6.48
C ASN A 42 2.19 -20.79 7.40
N PHE A 43 2.26 -19.56 6.88
CA PHE A 43 1.97 -18.38 7.67
C PHE A 43 0.45 -18.15 7.71
N THR A 44 -0.12 -18.27 8.91
CA THR A 44 -1.57 -18.21 9.17
C THR A 44 -2.05 -16.81 9.57
N THR A 45 -1.15 -15.85 9.65
CA THR A 45 -1.41 -14.51 10.20
C THR A 45 -0.82 -13.48 9.27
N SER A 46 -1.69 -12.58 8.84
CA SER A 46 -1.40 -11.66 7.75
C SER A 46 -1.97 -10.29 8.06
N LEU A 47 -1.23 -9.26 7.67
CA LEU A 47 -1.75 -7.90 7.75
C LEU A 47 -2.99 -7.77 6.87
N THR A 48 -3.98 -7.06 7.38
CA THR A 48 -5.19 -6.73 6.64
C THR A 48 -5.16 -5.27 6.23
N LEU A 49 -6.04 -4.86 5.32
CA LEU A 49 -6.21 -3.42 5.02
C LEU A 49 -6.59 -2.58 6.25
N ALA A 50 -7.16 -3.18 7.30
CA ALA A 50 -7.50 -2.49 8.54
C ALA A 50 -6.28 -1.94 9.29
N ILE A 51 -5.06 -2.41 8.97
CA ILE A 51 -3.83 -1.86 9.54
C ILE A 51 -3.59 -0.41 9.14
N LEU A 52 -4.00 -0.04 7.93
CA LEU A 52 -3.77 1.27 7.34
C LEU A 52 -4.35 2.42 8.20
N PRO A 53 -5.65 2.40 8.56
CA PRO A 53 -6.23 3.42 9.43
C PRO A 53 -5.69 3.38 10.87
N MET A 54 -5.12 2.25 11.32
CA MET A 54 -4.48 2.19 12.64
C MET A 54 -3.09 2.84 12.61
N LEU A 55 -2.30 2.59 11.57
CA LEU A 55 -0.99 3.21 11.35
C LEU A 55 -1.10 4.71 11.14
N SER A 56 -2.12 5.20 10.44
CA SER A 56 -2.33 6.64 10.25
C SER A 56 -2.54 7.39 11.57
N LYS A 57 -3.19 6.74 12.56
CA LYS A 57 -3.45 7.31 13.89
C LYS A 57 -2.19 7.33 14.76
N GLN A 58 -1.38 6.28 14.70
CA GLN A 58 -0.17 6.15 15.54
C GLN A 58 1.03 6.88 14.94
N ALA A 59 1.21 6.80 13.61
CA ALA A 59 2.32 7.36 12.86
C ALA A 59 1.84 8.47 11.93
N HIS A 60 1.37 9.58 12.49
CA HIS A 60 0.84 10.73 11.75
C HIS A 60 1.84 11.39 10.78
N MET A 61 3.15 11.16 10.98
CA MET A 61 4.23 11.63 10.10
C MET A 61 4.59 10.63 8.99
N LEU A 62 3.92 9.48 8.94
CA LEU A 62 4.20 8.43 7.96
C LEU A 62 3.89 8.93 6.55
N SER A 63 4.92 8.88 5.72
CA SER A 63 4.90 9.37 4.34
C SER A 63 5.18 8.26 3.33
N LYS A 64 5.91 7.22 3.74
CA LYS A 64 6.20 6.04 2.92
C LYS A 64 5.80 4.78 3.67
N LEU A 65 4.99 3.96 3.03
CA LEU A 65 4.53 2.68 3.56
C LEU A 65 4.69 1.59 2.52
N GLU A 66 5.36 0.51 2.90
CA GLU A 66 5.53 -0.71 2.10
C GLU A 66 5.14 -1.89 3.00
N LEU A 67 4.06 -2.59 2.63
CA LEU A 67 3.45 -3.69 3.40
C LEU A 67 2.98 -4.81 2.48
N TYR A 68 2.99 -6.04 2.99
CA TYR A 68 2.34 -7.19 2.41
C TYR A 68 0.98 -7.41 3.10
N ILE A 69 -0.11 -7.43 2.35
CA ILE A 69 -1.49 -7.52 2.87
C ILE A 69 -2.17 -8.76 2.27
N ASP A 70 -2.72 -9.66 3.09
CA ASP A 70 -3.44 -10.85 2.59
C ASP A 70 -4.96 -10.75 2.70
N GLU A 71 -5.50 -9.94 3.61
CA GLU A 71 -6.95 -9.94 3.89
C GLU A 71 -7.58 -8.54 3.93
N TYR A 72 -8.90 -8.51 3.68
CA TYR A 72 -9.66 -7.30 3.42
C TYR A 72 -10.81 -7.13 4.39
N GLU A 73 -10.66 -6.18 5.31
CA GLU A 73 -11.77 -5.66 6.11
C GLU A 73 -11.75 -4.11 6.07
N SER A 74 -12.90 -3.50 5.81
CA SER A 74 -13.02 -2.03 5.70
C SER A 74 -13.06 -1.35 7.06
N VAL A 75 -12.30 -0.26 7.20
CA VAL A 75 -12.50 0.73 8.27
C VAL A 75 -12.30 2.14 7.70
N ASP A 76 -13.10 3.10 8.18
CA ASP A 76 -13.10 4.50 7.74
C ASP A 76 -11.92 5.31 8.30
N TYR A 77 -10.92 5.65 7.46
CA TYR A 77 -9.95 6.73 7.75
C TYR A 77 -9.13 7.15 6.53
N VAL A 78 -8.67 8.41 6.51
CA VAL A 78 -7.85 8.98 5.42
C VAL A 78 -6.42 9.25 5.87
N PHE A 79 -5.42 8.78 5.13
CA PHE A 79 -4.04 9.21 5.31
C PHE A 79 -3.85 10.64 4.79
N ARG A 80 -3.35 11.54 5.64
CA ARG A 80 -3.10 12.94 5.25
C ARG A 80 -1.69 13.19 4.72
N SER A 81 -0.71 12.42 5.17
CA SER A 81 0.72 12.64 4.92
C SER A 81 1.35 11.59 3.99
N LEU A 82 0.60 10.55 3.62
CA LEU A 82 1.12 9.43 2.86
C LEU A 82 1.37 9.85 1.42
N THR A 83 2.62 9.82 0.97
CA THR A 83 3.00 10.20 -0.39
C THR A 83 3.34 9.00 -1.25
N CYS A 84 3.66 7.86 -0.63
CA CYS A 84 4.03 6.62 -1.30
C CYS A 84 3.42 5.43 -0.57
N PHE A 85 2.62 4.65 -1.29
CA PHE A 85 2.07 3.39 -0.81
C PHE A 85 2.47 2.27 -1.77
N ASP A 86 3.15 1.26 -1.22
CA ASP A 86 3.61 0.10 -1.94
C ASP A 86 2.97 -1.15 -1.34
N ILE A 87 2.23 -1.89 -2.17
CA ILE A 87 1.54 -3.14 -1.81
C ILE A 87 2.09 -4.33 -2.60
N THR A 88 3.28 -4.18 -3.16
CA THR A 88 3.95 -5.22 -3.95
C THR A 88 3.89 -6.59 -3.29
N GLY A 89 3.47 -7.58 -4.08
CA GLY A 89 3.41 -8.98 -3.66
C GLY A 89 2.15 -9.36 -2.90
N SER A 90 1.37 -8.40 -2.39
CA SER A 90 0.11 -8.66 -1.68
C SER A 90 -0.85 -9.51 -2.52
N SER A 91 -1.56 -10.46 -1.91
CA SER A 91 -2.51 -11.32 -2.61
C SER A 91 -3.78 -10.54 -2.98
N ILE A 92 -3.92 -10.13 -4.25
CA ILE A 92 -5.08 -9.35 -4.72
C ILE A 92 -6.24 -10.26 -5.11
N LEU A 93 -7.03 -10.70 -4.14
CA LEU A 93 -8.19 -11.58 -4.38
C LEU A 93 -9.41 -10.84 -4.97
N ASN A 94 -9.60 -9.56 -4.63
CA ASN A 94 -10.70 -8.74 -5.14
C ASN A 94 -10.22 -7.32 -5.46
N ALA A 95 -9.74 -7.15 -6.68
CA ALA A 95 -9.21 -5.89 -7.17
C ALA A 95 -10.24 -4.75 -7.11
N GLN A 96 -11.52 -5.01 -7.42
CA GLN A 96 -12.55 -3.97 -7.39
C GLN A 96 -12.77 -3.40 -5.98
N TYR A 97 -12.84 -4.28 -4.98
CA TYR A 97 -13.01 -3.86 -3.59
C TYR A 97 -11.78 -3.11 -3.07
N LEU A 98 -10.59 -3.64 -3.34
CA LEU A 98 -9.33 -2.99 -2.99
C LEU A 98 -9.26 -1.59 -3.62
N ALA A 99 -9.61 -1.48 -4.89
CA ALA A 99 -9.64 -0.22 -5.61
C ALA A 99 -10.54 0.82 -4.94
N LEU A 100 -11.78 0.43 -4.64
CA LEU A 100 -12.74 1.30 -3.96
C LEU A 100 -12.23 1.73 -2.58
N TYR A 101 -11.72 0.78 -1.79
CA TYR A 101 -11.20 1.07 -0.46
C TYR A 101 -10.01 2.04 -0.51
N LEU A 102 -9.01 1.75 -1.33
CA LEU A 102 -7.84 2.60 -1.49
C LEU A 102 -8.23 4.02 -1.98
N SER A 103 -9.27 4.13 -2.82
CA SER A 103 -9.77 5.43 -3.27
C SER A 103 -10.35 6.29 -2.13
N CYS A 104 -10.81 5.67 -1.05
CA CYS A 104 -11.34 6.37 0.11
C CYS A 104 -10.27 6.76 1.13
N ILE A 105 -9.17 5.99 1.20
CA ILE A 105 -8.19 6.13 2.30
C ILE A 105 -6.89 6.84 1.88
N LEU A 106 -6.54 6.81 0.60
CA LEU A 106 -5.32 7.44 0.09
C LEU A 106 -5.56 8.93 -0.15
N PRO A 107 -4.55 9.79 0.11
CA PRO A 107 -4.70 11.22 -0.07
C PRO A 107 -4.86 11.60 -1.54
N THR A 108 -5.11 12.88 -1.79
CA THR A 108 -5.29 13.45 -3.11
C THR A 108 -4.03 13.38 -4.00
N GLN A 109 -2.86 13.36 -3.37
CA GLN A 109 -1.55 13.29 -4.02
C GLN A 109 -0.73 12.17 -3.40
N TYR A 110 -0.54 11.10 -4.14
CA TYR A 110 0.26 9.95 -3.72
C TYR A 110 0.77 9.18 -4.94
N SER A 111 1.80 8.38 -4.69
CA SER A 111 2.33 7.38 -5.61
C SER A 111 1.88 6.00 -5.15
N LEU A 112 1.08 5.31 -5.95
CA LEU A 112 0.85 3.89 -5.79
C LEU A 112 1.96 3.15 -6.54
N MET A 113 2.71 2.31 -5.84
CA MET A 113 3.80 1.53 -6.41
C MET A 113 3.43 0.05 -6.47
N PHE A 114 3.69 -0.52 -7.64
CA PHE A 114 3.80 -1.95 -7.86
C PHE A 114 5.22 -2.20 -8.38
N THR A 115 6.07 -2.73 -7.52
CA THR A 115 7.41 -3.16 -7.86
C THR A 115 7.41 -4.65 -8.14
N ASN A 116 8.23 -5.09 -9.07
CA ASN A 116 8.43 -6.51 -9.25
C ASN A 116 9.43 -6.99 -8.19
N GLY A 117 9.06 -8.01 -7.41
CA GLY A 117 10.06 -8.79 -6.69
C GLY A 117 11.02 -9.42 -7.70
N ASP A 118 12.28 -9.61 -7.31
CA ASP A 118 13.38 -10.12 -8.16
C ASP A 118 13.16 -11.56 -8.73
N ASP A 119 11.99 -12.16 -8.54
CA ASP A 119 11.77 -13.59 -8.74
C ASP A 119 10.91 -13.88 -9.99
N SER A 120 11.63 -14.21 -11.08
CA SER A 120 11.17 -14.93 -12.28
C SER A 120 10.23 -14.21 -13.28
N GLU A 121 10.55 -14.33 -14.56
CA GLU A 121 9.77 -13.79 -15.70
C GLU A 121 8.30 -14.27 -15.76
N ASN A 122 7.96 -15.37 -15.06
CA ASN A 122 6.59 -15.90 -15.01
C ASN A 122 5.70 -15.20 -13.97
N GLU A 123 6.26 -14.70 -12.86
CA GLU A 123 5.49 -13.89 -11.89
C GLU A 123 5.16 -12.50 -12.46
N PHE A 124 5.99 -12.00 -13.38
CA PHE A 124 5.77 -10.72 -14.07
C PHE A 124 4.45 -10.71 -14.85
N ALA A 125 4.15 -11.79 -15.59
CA ALA A 125 2.91 -11.88 -16.35
C ALA A 125 1.68 -11.96 -15.43
N ALA A 126 1.78 -12.66 -14.30
CA ALA A 126 0.69 -12.77 -13.33
C ALA A 126 0.40 -11.45 -12.60
N ARG A 127 1.45 -10.73 -12.16
CA ARG A 127 1.31 -9.45 -11.47
C ARG A 127 1.00 -8.27 -12.38
N GLY A 128 1.47 -8.30 -13.63
CA GLY A 128 1.02 -7.39 -14.68
C GLY A 128 -0.50 -7.45 -14.86
N ASN A 129 -1.07 -8.67 -14.84
CA ASN A 129 -2.52 -8.85 -14.90
C ASN A 129 -3.23 -8.27 -13.66
N GLU A 130 -2.66 -8.39 -12.45
CA GLU A 130 -3.27 -7.81 -11.24
C GLU A 130 -3.31 -6.28 -11.29
N VAL A 131 -2.24 -5.65 -11.78
CA VAL A 131 -2.18 -4.20 -12.00
C VAL A 131 -3.17 -3.79 -13.10
N ASP A 132 -3.22 -4.51 -14.21
CA ASP A 132 -4.14 -4.25 -15.32
C ASP A 132 -5.61 -4.42 -14.93
N VAL A 133 -5.90 -5.28 -13.96
CA VAL A 133 -7.25 -5.49 -13.42
C VAL A 133 -7.59 -4.46 -12.35
N LEU A 134 -6.66 -4.11 -11.45
CA LEU A 134 -6.89 -3.15 -10.37
C LEU A 134 -7.01 -1.72 -10.89
N LEU A 135 -6.17 -1.34 -11.85
CA LEU A 135 -6.04 0.03 -12.32
C LEU A 135 -7.35 0.62 -12.86
N PRO A 136 -8.15 -0.06 -13.70
CA PRO A 136 -9.43 0.46 -14.17
C PRO A 136 -10.43 0.71 -13.04
N TYR A 137 -10.56 -0.23 -12.09
CA TYR A 137 -11.44 -0.08 -10.94
C TYR A 137 -10.98 1.06 -10.04
N PHE A 138 -9.67 1.16 -9.82
CA PHE A 138 -9.09 2.19 -8.98
C PHE A 138 -9.36 3.57 -9.56
N ILE A 139 -9.08 3.75 -10.84
CA ILE A 139 -9.38 4.97 -11.58
C ILE A 139 -10.86 5.33 -11.48
N GLN A 140 -11.75 4.37 -11.76
CA GLN A 140 -13.19 4.60 -11.74
C GLN A 140 -13.69 5.02 -10.35
N ALA A 141 -13.25 4.32 -9.30
CA ALA A 141 -13.61 4.65 -7.93
C ALA A 141 -13.07 6.02 -7.50
N TYR A 142 -11.82 6.32 -7.86
CA TYR A 142 -11.18 7.58 -7.50
C TYR A 142 -11.80 8.78 -8.23
N GLU A 143 -12.12 8.65 -9.52
CA GLU A 143 -12.80 9.70 -10.29
C GLU A 143 -14.24 9.93 -9.84
N SER A 144 -14.91 8.88 -9.36
CA SER A 144 -16.24 9.03 -8.75
C SER A 144 -16.18 9.82 -7.43
N ASN A 145 -15.03 9.81 -6.76
CA ASN A 145 -14.79 10.49 -5.49
C ASN A 145 -14.11 11.87 -5.64
N HIS A 146 -13.35 12.10 -6.73
CA HIS A 146 -12.49 13.28 -6.93
C HIS A 146 -12.34 13.71 -8.40
N TYR A 147 -12.16 15.01 -8.67
CA TYR A 147 -11.78 15.53 -9.99
C TYR A 147 -10.25 15.42 -10.21
N ALA A 148 -9.77 14.30 -10.76
CA ALA A 148 -8.33 13.99 -10.83
C ALA A 148 -7.68 14.17 -12.23
N LEU A 149 -6.45 14.72 -12.25
CA LEU A 149 -5.50 14.67 -13.35
C LEU A 149 -4.60 13.42 -13.18
N ARG A 150 -4.39 12.66 -14.26
CA ARG A 150 -3.68 11.38 -14.27
C ARG A 150 -2.28 11.52 -14.85
N ILE A 151 -1.24 11.05 -14.15
CA ILE A 151 0.10 10.85 -14.73
C ILE A 151 0.53 9.41 -14.42
N MET A 152 0.63 8.59 -15.46
CA MET A 152 1.19 7.24 -15.39
C MET A 152 2.65 7.29 -15.83
N ILE A 153 3.57 6.94 -14.94
CA ILE A 153 4.98 6.79 -15.27
C ILE A 153 5.32 5.30 -15.15
N ALA A 154 5.51 4.65 -16.29
CA ALA A 154 6.09 3.33 -16.35
C ALA A 154 7.61 3.49 -16.41
N GLU A 155 8.29 3.20 -15.31
CA GLU A 155 9.73 2.95 -15.33
C GLU A 155 9.97 1.46 -15.63
N LYS A 156 11.17 1.13 -16.11
CA LYS A 156 11.52 -0.17 -16.70
C LYS A 156 11.13 -1.39 -15.83
N ASP A 157 11.01 -1.20 -14.52
CA ASP A 157 10.66 -2.24 -13.53
C ASP A 157 9.62 -1.77 -12.49
N LYS A 158 8.97 -0.61 -12.71
CA LYS A 158 8.05 -0.01 -11.75
C LYS A 158 6.91 0.71 -12.45
N LEU A 159 5.69 0.39 -12.04
CA LEU A 159 4.54 1.21 -12.40
C LEU A 159 4.28 2.21 -11.27
N VAL A 160 4.46 3.49 -11.56
CA VAL A 160 4.16 4.59 -10.63
C VAL A 160 2.94 5.33 -11.14
N LEU A 161 1.87 5.28 -10.35
CA LEU A 161 0.65 6.04 -10.62
C LEU A 161 0.66 7.29 -9.75
N ILE A 162 0.72 8.46 -10.38
CA ILE A 162 0.63 9.76 -9.71
C ILE A 162 -0.76 10.33 -10.00
N PHE A 163 -1.52 10.52 -8.93
CA PHE A 163 -2.81 11.20 -8.98
C PHE A 163 -2.66 12.60 -8.39
N THR A 164 -3.20 13.61 -9.07
CA THR A 164 -3.25 15.00 -8.59
C THR A 164 -4.66 15.53 -8.82
N ALA A 165 -5.40 15.93 -7.79
CA ALA A 165 -6.65 16.66 -8.03
C ALA A 165 -6.37 18.08 -8.50
N ASN A 166 -7.23 18.56 -9.41
CA ASN A 166 -7.26 19.97 -9.75
C ASN A 166 -7.84 20.73 -8.55
N SER A 167 -7.02 21.59 -7.96
CA SER A 167 -7.40 22.58 -6.95
C SER A 167 -8.25 23.70 -7.53
#